data_AF-A0A954ZP41-F1
#
_entry.id   AF-A0A954ZP41-F1
#
_cell.length_a   1.000
_cell.length_b   1.000
_cell.length_c   1.000
_cell.angle_alpha   90.00
_cell.angle_beta   90.00
_cell.angle_gamma   90.00
#
_symmetry.space_group_name_H-M   'P 1'
#
loop_
_entity.id
_entity.type
_entity.pdbx_description
1 polymer ?
#
loop_
_entity_poly.entity_id
_entity_poly.type
_entity_poly.pdbx_seq_one_letter_code
_entity_poly.pdbx_strand_id
1 'polypeptide(L)'
;MKRILILVLTLLGLAAAPALAEPEVFSKSGFKADQQAAIAGQKLQVAYFTATWCPPCKKMKAETWVDEKVESWADANAIITPVDVDEQPAYASQYRVRSIPTTVVILGDKEIGRTTGYMPAEKFLEWLDGYRASHLDPAREAAGTPVKPAPAADGEGGKLIAPAEAGVGLSAKETIDMYNAEARKDTTGFGVTGSVLLPRLAELANTDAALKSNLAERVNELVGRVSTDAASMSDVREYLQLAPIAGLQDQAAAWIEAQLASPQTVGVIERNKYVAVQVLTEVGKYTEAAELAGDPVMHARMLLSSASKAAGKAMKDLDGSLAAAFESGQLELVRRNLADTIAMALAQGDQAKAKAIAKLFPGGEVSKAQDAINAAAKRAGVEPIQITD
;
A
#
# COMPACT_ATOMS: atom_id res chain seq x y z
N MET A 1 -10.92 -44.05 -77.79
CA MET A 1 -10.30 -44.38 -76.48
C MET A 1 -8.93 -43.73 -76.40
N LYS A 2 -8.76 -42.62 -75.66
CA LYS A 2 -7.47 -42.20 -75.11
C LYS A 2 -7.75 -41.24 -73.96
N ARG A 3 -7.06 -41.51 -72.86
CA ARG A 3 -7.43 -41.21 -71.49
C ARG A 3 -7.00 -39.80 -71.07
N ILE A 4 -7.82 -39.26 -70.17
CA ILE A 4 -7.62 -38.15 -69.24
C ILE A 4 -6.17 -38.07 -68.73
N LEU A 5 -5.58 -36.87 -68.79
CA LEU A 5 -4.66 -36.38 -67.74
C LEU A 5 -4.63 -34.84 -67.78
N ILE A 6 -5.55 -34.21 -67.06
CA ILE A 6 -5.47 -32.78 -66.74
C ILE A 6 -4.53 -32.68 -65.53
N LEU A 7 -3.30 -32.21 -65.77
CA LEU A 7 -2.34 -31.83 -64.75
C LEU A 7 -2.81 -30.52 -64.10
N VAL A 8 -3.57 -30.64 -63.01
CA VAL A 8 -3.86 -29.51 -62.11
C VAL A 8 -2.62 -29.29 -61.24
N LEU A 9 -1.78 -28.35 -61.66
CA LEU A 9 -0.67 -27.84 -60.87
C LEU A 9 -1.23 -26.77 -59.93
N THR A 10 -1.77 -27.20 -58.78
CA THR A 10 -2.08 -26.28 -57.68
C THR A 10 -0.78 -25.78 -57.08
N LEU A 11 -0.30 -24.65 -57.63
CA LEU A 11 0.61 -23.74 -56.94
C LEU A 11 -0.15 -23.19 -55.73
N LEU A 12 -0.01 -23.87 -54.60
CA LEU A 12 -0.40 -23.37 -53.29
C LEU A 12 0.54 -22.18 -53.00
N GLY A 13 0.12 -20.99 -53.40
CA GLY A 13 0.79 -19.75 -53.03
C GLY A 13 0.77 -19.64 -51.51
N LEU A 14 1.92 -19.85 -50.88
CA LEU A 14 2.14 -19.48 -49.49
C LEU A 14 2.19 -17.95 -49.46
N ALA A 15 1.02 -17.32 -49.37
CA ALA A 15 0.93 -15.92 -49.01
C ALA A 15 1.47 -15.83 -47.58
N ALA A 16 2.73 -15.41 -47.44
CA ALA A 16 3.22 -14.91 -46.17
C ALA A 16 2.28 -13.78 -45.77
N ALA A 17 1.46 -14.01 -44.75
CA ALA A 17 0.66 -12.97 -44.16
C ALA A 17 1.61 -11.82 -43.82
N PRO A 18 1.28 -10.56 -44.16
CA PRO A 18 2.11 -9.44 -43.75
C PRO A 18 2.23 -9.54 -42.23
N ALA A 19 3.46 -9.66 -41.74
CA ALA A 19 3.74 -9.51 -40.31
C ALA A 19 3.18 -8.13 -39.95
N LEU A 20 2.12 -8.13 -39.14
CA LEU A 20 1.54 -6.88 -38.63
C LEU A 20 2.70 -6.11 -38.00
N ALA A 21 2.95 -4.90 -38.49
CA ALA A 21 4.00 -4.05 -37.95
C ALA A 21 3.73 -3.89 -36.44
N GLU A 22 4.79 -4.04 -35.64
CA GLU A 22 4.69 -3.75 -34.21
C GLU A 22 4.30 -2.27 -34.02
N PRO A 23 3.43 -1.95 -33.04
CA PRO A 23 3.04 -0.58 -32.73
C PRO A 23 4.25 0.36 -32.63
N GLU A 24 4.15 1.58 -33.17
CA GLU A 24 5.28 2.52 -33.23
C GLU A 24 5.79 2.92 -31.85
N VAL A 25 4.87 2.94 -30.86
CA VAL A 25 5.15 3.23 -29.46
C VAL A 25 6.10 2.22 -28.78
N PHE A 26 6.32 1.04 -29.38
CA PHE A 26 7.18 0.01 -28.82
C PHE A 26 8.67 0.30 -29.04
N SER A 27 9.40 0.34 -27.94
CA SER A 27 10.86 0.47 -27.97
C SER A 27 11.52 -0.76 -28.59
N LYS A 28 12.62 -0.51 -29.30
CA LYS A 28 13.49 -1.52 -29.94
C LYS A 28 14.81 -1.72 -29.18
N SER A 29 15.04 -0.98 -28.10
CA SER A 29 16.33 -0.96 -27.38
C SER A 29 16.48 -2.13 -26.41
N GLY A 30 15.37 -2.77 -26.03
CA GLY A 30 15.35 -3.93 -25.15
C GLY A 30 15.31 -3.57 -23.66
N PHE A 31 14.88 -4.52 -22.84
CA PHE A 31 14.42 -4.28 -21.47
C PHE A 31 15.35 -3.44 -20.58
N LYS A 32 16.64 -3.80 -20.50
CA LYS A 32 17.59 -3.08 -19.64
C LYS A 32 17.96 -1.70 -20.17
N ALA A 33 18.08 -1.56 -21.49
CA ALA A 33 18.38 -0.25 -22.10
C ALA A 33 17.20 0.69 -21.93
N ASP A 34 15.97 0.18 -22.12
CA ASP A 34 14.74 0.93 -21.87
C ASP A 34 14.62 1.34 -20.40
N GLN A 35 14.96 0.45 -19.47
CA GLN A 35 14.98 0.77 -18.04
C GLN A 35 15.95 1.90 -17.72
N GLN A 36 17.18 1.84 -18.26
CA GLN A 36 18.18 2.89 -18.07
C GLN A 36 17.77 4.22 -18.71
N ALA A 37 17.19 4.18 -19.91
CA ALA A 37 16.70 5.36 -20.61
C ALA A 37 15.50 5.98 -19.89
N ALA A 38 14.61 5.15 -19.33
CA ALA A 38 13.48 5.62 -18.52
C ALA A 38 13.96 6.32 -17.24
N ILE A 39 14.95 5.75 -16.55
CA ILE A 39 15.59 6.39 -15.39
C ILE A 39 16.23 7.72 -15.77
N ALA A 40 17.06 7.73 -16.80
CA ALA A 40 17.80 8.93 -17.22
C ALA A 40 16.87 10.03 -17.74
N GLY A 41 15.79 9.65 -18.42
CA GLY A 41 14.80 10.57 -18.99
C GLY A 41 13.68 10.95 -18.03
N GLN A 42 13.71 10.48 -16.77
CA GLN A 42 12.62 10.65 -15.81
C GLN A 42 11.28 10.25 -16.44
N LYS A 43 11.22 9.02 -16.93
CA LYS A 43 10.01 8.40 -17.50
C LYS A 43 9.74 7.07 -16.82
N LEU A 44 8.51 6.60 -16.93
CA LEU A 44 8.17 5.23 -16.55
C LEU A 44 8.70 4.24 -17.58
N GLN A 45 9.01 3.01 -17.17
CA GLN A 45 9.10 1.90 -18.10
C GLN A 45 7.80 1.10 -18.02
N VAL A 46 7.17 0.83 -19.15
CA VAL A 46 5.95 0.01 -19.22
C VAL A 46 6.28 -1.28 -19.96
N ALA A 47 6.50 -2.36 -19.20
CA ALA A 47 6.80 -3.67 -19.75
C ALA A 47 5.50 -4.40 -20.16
N TYR A 48 5.33 -4.65 -21.45
CA TYR A 48 4.19 -5.35 -22.04
C TYR A 48 4.55 -6.79 -22.39
N PHE A 49 4.21 -7.72 -21.51
CA PHE A 49 4.44 -9.16 -21.70
C PHE A 49 3.42 -9.74 -22.66
N THR A 50 3.92 -10.31 -23.76
CA THR A 50 3.13 -10.68 -24.94
C THR A 50 3.64 -11.97 -25.59
N ALA A 51 2.94 -12.46 -26.61
CA ALA A 51 3.42 -13.53 -27.49
C ALA A 51 2.75 -13.44 -28.86
N THR A 52 3.46 -13.89 -29.91
CA THR A 52 2.93 -13.89 -31.30
C THR A 52 1.73 -14.80 -31.51
N TRP A 53 1.55 -15.84 -30.69
CA TRP A 53 0.41 -16.76 -30.78
C TRP A 53 -0.80 -16.33 -29.94
N CYS A 54 -0.66 -15.33 -29.07
CA CYS A 54 -1.68 -14.91 -28.11
C CYS A 54 -2.77 -14.02 -28.76
N PRO A 55 -4.03 -14.51 -28.90
CA PRO A 55 -5.10 -13.71 -29.52
C PRO A 55 -5.47 -12.41 -28.79
N PRO A 56 -5.64 -12.36 -27.45
CA PRO A 56 -5.91 -11.10 -26.76
C PRO A 56 -4.74 -10.12 -26.85
N CYS A 57 -3.50 -10.61 -27.00
CA CYS A 57 -2.33 -9.78 -27.22
C CYS A 57 -2.37 -9.10 -28.60
N LYS A 58 -2.72 -9.85 -29.66
CA LYS A 58 -2.92 -9.31 -31.01
C LYS A 58 -3.99 -8.23 -31.01
N LYS A 59 -5.11 -8.48 -30.32
CA LYS A 59 -6.19 -7.50 -30.17
C LYS A 59 -5.71 -6.22 -29.48
N MET A 60 -4.99 -6.35 -28.38
CA MET A 60 -4.46 -5.18 -27.65
C MET A 60 -3.44 -4.39 -28.50
N LYS A 61 -2.60 -5.06 -29.28
CA LYS A 61 -1.70 -4.38 -30.24
C LYS A 61 -2.49 -3.63 -31.33
N ALA A 62 -3.56 -4.21 -31.85
CA ALA A 62 -4.34 -3.65 -32.95
C ALA A 62 -5.35 -2.56 -32.54
N GLU A 63 -5.73 -2.47 -31.27
CA GLU A 63 -6.77 -1.54 -30.80
C GLU A 63 -6.29 -0.58 -29.70
N THR A 64 -5.38 -1.02 -28.82
CA THR A 64 -5.00 -0.24 -27.63
C THR A 64 -3.67 0.48 -27.84
N TRP A 65 -2.65 -0.23 -28.32
CA TRP A 65 -1.29 0.30 -28.44
C TRP A 65 -1.09 1.21 -29.65
N VAL A 66 -2.02 1.22 -30.61
CA VAL A 66 -2.04 2.10 -31.79
C VAL A 66 -3.04 3.25 -31.63
N ASP A 67 -3.66 3.39 -30.46
CA ASP A 67 -4.55 4.51 -30.19
C ASP A 67 -3.72 5.79 -29.97
N GLU A 68 -4.03 6.85 -30.73
CA GLU A 68 -3.26 8.11 -30.73
C GLU A 68 -3.08 8.73 -29.34
N LYS A 69 -4.06 8.55 -28.43
CA LYS A 69 -3.97 9.09 -27.07
C LYS A 69 -3.03 8.26 -26.20
N VAL A 70 -3.02 6.94 -26.40
CA VAL A 70 -2.08 6.03 -25.72
C VAL A 70 -0.66 6.30 -26.21
N GLU A 71 -0.46 6.49 -27.52
CA GLU A 71 0.84 6.85 -28.10
C GLU A 71 1.33 8.21 -27.58
N SER A 72 0.47 9.24 -27.64
CA SER A 72 0.81 10.58 -27.13
C SER A 72 1.14 10.58 -25.63
N TRP A 73 0.41 9.77 -24.85
CA TRP A 73 0.71 9.61 -23.43
C TRP A 73 2.04 8.89 -23.22
N ALA A 74 2.31 7.83 -23.96
CA ALA A 74 3.57 7.10 -23.86
C ALA A 74 4.76 7.99 -24.21
N ASP A 75 4.70 8.72 -25.33
CA ASP A 75 5.76 9.63 -25.76
C ASP A 75 6.13 10.66 -24.69
N ALA A 76 5.12 11.20 -24.00
CA ALA A 76 5.35 12.17 -22.94
C ALA A 76 5.87 11.53 -21.63
N ASN A 77 5.44 10.31 -21.28
CA ASN A 77 5.52 9.83 -19.89
C ASN A 77 6.28 8.51 -19.69
N ALA A 78 6.46 7.71 -20.74
CA ALA A 78 6.94 6.34 -20.59
C ALA A 78 7.81 5.86 -21.77
N ILE A 79 8.53 4.76 -21.53
CA ILE A 79 9.13 3.93 -22.56
C ILE A 79 8.38 2.60 -22.54
N ILE A 80 7.73 2.25 -23.65
CA ILE A 80 6.96 1.01 -23.75
C ILE A 80 7.89 -0.11 -24.22
N THR A 81 8.13 -1.09 -23.35
CA THR A 81 9.02 -2.22 -23.59
C THR A 81 8.19 -3.47 -23.88
N PRO A 82 8.03 -3.92 -25.14
CA PRO A 82 7.46 -5.23 -25.39
C PRO A 82 8.39 -6.33 -24.88
N VAL A 83 7.81 -7.36 -24.27
CA VAL A 83 8.53 -8.54 -23.80
C VAL A 83 7.83 -9.78 -24.32
N ASP A 84 8.39 -10.42 -25.34
CA ASP A 84 7.88 -11.72 -25.80
C ASP A 84 8.29 -12.80 -24.80
N VAL A 85 7.32 -13.51 -24.25
CA VAL A 85 7.56 -14.49 -23.18
C VAL A 85 8.30 -15.74 -23.66
N ASP A 86 8.27 -16.04 -24.95
CA ASP A 86 8.99 -17.17 -25.55
C ASP A 86 10.44 -16.80 -25.83
N GLU A 87 10.70 -15.56 -26.27
CA GLU A 87 12.05 -15.07 -26.54
C GLU A 87 12.78 -14.62 -25.28
N GLN A 88 12.05 -14.13 -24.28
CA GLN A 88 12.60 -13.54 -23.06
C GLN A 88 12.03 -14.16 -21.76
N PRO A 89 12.13 -15.50 -21.59
CA PRO A 89 11.50 -16.21 -20.47
C PRO A 89 12.06 -15.81 -19.10
N ALA A 90 13.30 -15.32 -19.03
CA ALA A 90 13.92 -14.84 -17.80
C ALA A 90 13.16 -13.63 -17.21
N TYR A 91 12.74 -12.67 -18.04
CA TYR A 91 11.96 -11.53 -17.58
C TYR A 91 10.53 -11.94 -17.20
N ALA A 92 9.91 -12.84 -17.98
CA ALA A 92 8.60 -13.38 -17.63
C ALA A 92 8.62 -14.08 -16.24
N SER A 93 9.68 -14.84 -15.96
CA SER A 93 9.89 -15.47 -14.64
C SER A 93 10.14 -14.44 -13.54
N GLN A 94 11.04 -13.47 -13.77
CA GLN A 94 11.38 -12.42 -12.82
C GLN A 94 10.15 -11.63 -12.37
N TYR A 95 9.28 -11.24 -13.31
CA TYR A 95 8.05 -10.48 -13.04
C TYR A 95 6.85 -11.38 -12.70
N ARG A 96 7.07 -12.70 -12.57
CA ARG A 96 6.09 -13.71 -12.19
C ARG A 96 4.85 -13.68 -13.09
N VAL A 97 5.06 -13.55 -14.40
CA VAL A 97 4.00 -13.52 -15.41
C VAL A 97 3.39 -14.91 -15.55
N ARG A 98 2.09 -15.04 -15.29
CA ARG A 98 1.34 -16.31 -15.33
C ARG A 98 0.35 -16.40 -16.49
N SER A 99 0.05 -15.26 -17.11
CA SER A 99 -0.85 -15.14 -18.24
C SER A 99 -0.51 -13.89 -19.04
N ILE A 100 -0.83 -13.93 -20.34
CA ILE A 100 -0.60 -12.82 -21.26
C ILE A 100 -1.90 -12.42 -21.98
N PRO A 101 -2.08 -11.14 -22.34
CA PRO A 101 -1.14 -10.04 -22.10
C PRO A 101 -1.04 -9.65 -20.62
N THR A 102 0.12 -9.24 -20.17
CA THR A 102 0.31 -8.60 -18.85
C THR A 102 1.13 -7.33 -19.06
N THR A 103 0.63 -6.21 -18.55
CA THR A 103 1.35 -4.93 -18.57
C THR A 103 1.82 -4.60 -17.16
N VAL A 104 3.10 -4.26 -17.02
CA VAL A 104 3.74 -3.91 -15.76
C VAL A 104 4.32 -2.50 -15.87
N VAL A 105 4.00 -1.63 -14.92
CA VAL A 105 4.57 -0.28 -14.82
C VAL A 105 5.74 -0.32 -13.83
N ILE A 106 6.89 0.16 -14.28
CA ILE A 106 8.16 0.10 -13.57
C ILE A 106 8.70 1.53 -13.44
N LEU A 107 9.11 1.89 -12.23
CA LEU A 107 9.84 3.12 -11.94
C LEU A 107 11.19 2.74 -11.34
N GLY A 108 12.27 3.05 -12.06
CA GLY A 108 13.60 2.55 -11.69
C GLY A 108 13.67 1.04 -11.78
N ASP A 109 13.89 0.37 -10.66
CA ASP A 109 13.94 -1.09 -10.51
C ASP A 109 12.66 -1.69 -9.89
N LYS A 110 11.68 -0.84 -9.56
CA LYS A 110 10.49 -1.24 -8.80
C LYS A 110 9.25 -1.31 -9.69
N GLU A 111 8.56 -2.44 -9.62
CA GLU A 111 7.19 -2.57 -10.13
C GLU A 111 6.22 -1.74 -9.27
N ILE A 112 5.54 -0.76 -9.88
CA ILE A 112 4.58 0.13 -9.21
C ILE A 112 3.12 -0.13 -9.61
N GLY A 113 2.89 -0.92 -10.66
CA GLY A 113 1.55 -1.27 -11.13
C GLY A 113 1.55 -2.46 -12.05
N ARG A 114 0.45 -3.22 -12.07
CA ARG A 114 0.23 -4.29 -13.04
C ARG A 114 -1.23 -4.42 -13.45
N THR A 115 -1.44 -4.88 -14.67
CA THR A 115 -2.74 -5.34 -15.15
C THR A 115 -2.54 -6.54 -16.07
N THR A 116 -3.54 -7.41 -16.13
CA THR A 116 -3.50 -8.65 -16.90
C THR A 116 -4.78 -8.77 -17.72
N GLY A 117 -4.64 -9.22 -18.97
CA GLY A 117 -5.70 -9.32 -19.94
C GLY A 117 -5.79 -8.11 -20.86
N TYR A 118 -6.57 -8.27 -21.92
CA TYR A 118 -6.85 -7.19 -22.87
C TYR A 118 -7.59 -6.04 -22.17
N MET A 119 -7.22 -4.80 -22.51
CA MET A 119 -7.88 -3.59 -22.02
C MET A 119 -8.08 -2.60 -23.18
N PRO A 120 -9.30 -2.07 -23.40
CA PRO A 120 -9.55 -1.02 -24.39
C PRO A 120 -8.77 0.26 -24.10
N ALA A 121 -8.49 1.06 -25.13
CA ALA A 121 -7.66 2.27 -25.06
C ALA A 121 -8.07 3.24 -23.94
N GLU A 122 -9.35 3.61 -23.81
CA GLU A 122 -9.74 4.60 -22.80
C GLU A 122 -9.50 4.11 -21.36
N LYS A 123 -9.84 2.85 -21.07
CA LYS A 123 -9.59 2.24 -19.75
C LYS A 123 -8.11 2.04 -19.48
N PHE A 124 -7.35 1.72 -20.53
CA PHE A 124 -5.91 1.55 -20.44
C PHE A 124 -5.21 2.87 -20.14
N LEU A 125 -5.64 3.95 -20.79
CA LEU A 125 -5.15 5.29 -20.54
C LEU A 125 -5.53 5.79 -19.14
N GLU A 126 -6.77 5.57 -18.69
CA GLU A 126 -7.19 5.90 -17.32
C GLU A 126 -6.35 5.16 -16.28
N TRP A 127 -6.07 3.87 -16.52
CA TRP A 127 -5.19 3.08 -15.67
C TRP A 127 -3.75 3.60 -15.69
N LEU A 128 -3.20 3.95 -16.86
CA LEU A 128 -1.85 4.50 -17.01
C LEU A 128 -1.69 5.88 -16.36
N ASP A 129 -2.67 6.76 -16.51
CA ASP A 129 -2.59 8.14 -16.02
C ASP A 129 -2.50 8.22 -14.49
N GLY A 130 -3.05 7.22 -13.79
CA GLY A 130 -2.86 7.04 -12.35
C GLY A 130 -1.40 6.94 -11.89
N TYR A 131 -0.48 6.57 -12.80
CA TYR A 131 0.96 6.48 -12.52
C TYR A 131 1.76 7.72 -12.94
N ARG A 132 1.21 8.56 -13.85
CA ARG A 132 1.83 9.82 -14.31
C ARG A 132 1.74 10.93 -13.27
N ALA A 133 0.55 11.15 -12.72
CA ALA A 133 0.30 12.18 -11.72
C ALA A 133 1.06 11.95 -10.40
N SER A 134 1.61 10.75 -10.23
CA SER A 134 2.24 10.33 -9.01
C SER A 134 3.76 10.43 -9.00
N HIS A 135 4.49 10.70 -10.11
CA HIS A 135 5.97 10.53 -10.09
C HIS A 135 6.87 11.49 -10.90
N LEU A 136 6.37 12.43 -11.71
CA LEU A 136 7.20 13.17 -12.69
C LEU A 136 7.04 14.72 -12.70
N ASP A 137 6.57 15.37 -11.63
CA ASP A 137 6.38 16.85 -11.62
C ASP A 137 7.54 17.63 -10.94
N PRO A 138 8.30 18.46 -11.65
CA PRO A 138 9.35 19.33 -11.09
C PRO A 138 8.84 20.40 -10.11
N ALA A 139 7.55 20.75 -10.15
CA ALA A 139 6.96 21.73 -9.21
C ALA A 139 6.83 21.18 -7.78
N ARG A 140 6.99 19.86 -7.59
CA ARG A 140 6.78 19.16 -6.31
C ARG A 140 7.96 19.30 -5.33
N GLU A 141 9.18 19.53 -5.83
CA GLU A 141 10.36 19.83 -4.99
C GLU A 141 10.21 21.15 -4.22
N ALA A 142 9.39 22.09 -4.71
CA ALA A 142 9.18 23.39 -4.07
C ALA A 142 8.04 23.40 -3.04
N ALA A 143 7.18 22.36 -3.00
CA ALA A 143 5.98 22.33 -2.16
C ALA A 143 6.09 21.44 -0.91
N GLY A 144 7.15 20.63 -0.79
CA GLY A 144 7.47 19.93 0.44
C GLY A 144 8.13 20.89 1.44
N THR A 145 7.42 21.27 2.51
CA THR A 145 8.11 21.87 3.65
C THR A 145 9.13 20.84 4.17
N PRO A 146 10.42 21.18 4.35
CA PRO A 146 11.42 20.19 4.71
C PRO A 146 11.15 19.63 6.12
N VAL A 147 10.81 18.34 6.20
CA VAL A 147 11.13 17.54 7.39
C VAL A 147 12.61 17.25 7.28
N LYS A 148 13.42 17.92 8.10
CA LYS A 148 14.88 17.82 8.10
C LYS A 148 15.32 16.37 8.37
N PRO A 149 15.97 15.66 7.43
CA PRO A 149 16.65 14.41 7.73
C PRO A 149 17.86 14.71 8.62
N ALA A 150 18.07 13.92 9.67
CA ALA A 150 19.38 13.86 10.34
C ALA A 150 20.38 13.14 9.40
N PRO A 151 21.66 13.53 9.39
CA PRO A 151 22.64 12.99 8.46
C PRO A 151 22.81 11.47 8.63
N ALA A 152 22.94 10.78 7.50
CA ALA A 152 23.02 9.33 7.41
C ALA A 152 24.25 8.79 8.17
N ALA A 153 24.01 7.77 9.00
CA ALA A 153 25.05 6.83 9.41
C ALA A 153 25.16 5.74 8.34
N ASP A 154 26.37 5.60 7.82
CA ASP A 154 26.85 4.55 6.94
C ASP A 154 26.88 3.21 7.67
N GLY A 155 25.84 2.40 7.46
CA GLY A 155 25.78 1.01 7.91
C GLY A 155 24.60 0.29 7.26
N GLU A 156 24.61 -1.05 7.28
CA GLU A 156 23.48 -1.89 6.88
C GLU A 156 22.27 -1.72 7.83
N GLY A 157 21.74 -0.50 7.91
CA GLY A 157 20.66 -0.07 8.78
C GLY A 157 19.32 -0.54 8.25
N GLY A 158 18.58 -1.28 9.07
CA GLY A 158 17.20 -1.63 8.72
C GLY A 158 16.59 -2.77 9.52
N LYS A 159 17.36 -3.46 10.36
CA LYS A 159 16.82 -4.46 11.29
C LYS A 159 16.79 -3.90 12.71
N LEU A 160 15.63 -3.89 13.34
CA LEU A 160 15.52 -3.57 14.76
C LEU A 160 16.35 -4.57 15.60
N ILE A 161 16.94 -4.11 16.70
CA ILE A 161 17.75 -4.92 17.62
C ILE A 161 17.04 -5.05 18.96
N ALA A 162 17.05 -6.24 19.54
CA ALA A 162 16.34 -6.56 20.77
C ALA A 162 17.04 -6.09 22.04
N PRO A 163 16.31 -5.46 22.97
CA PRO A 163 16.81 -5.17 24.31
C PRO A 163 16.90 -6.43 25.19
N ALA A 164 17.48 -6.27 26.39
CA ALA A 164 17.41 -7.30 27.44
C ALA A 164 15.95 -7.47 27.94
N GLU A 165 15.57 -8.71 28.25
CA GLU A 165 14.20 -9.17 28.56
C GLU A 165 13.35 -8.24 29.44
N ALA A 166 12.10 -7.96 29.05
CA ALA A 166 11.08 -7.32 29.90
C ALA A 166 9.67 -7.86 29.61
N GLY A 167 8.90 -8.33 30.61
CA GLY A 167 7.46 -8.65 30.51
C GLY A 167 7.09 -10.11 30.24
N VAL A 168 5.82 -10.48 30.49
CA VAL A 168 5.27 -11.85 30.33
C VAL A 168 4.62 -12.00 28.96
N GLY A 169 5.27 -12.73 28.04
CA GLY A 169 4.84 -12.91 26.65
C GLY A 169 6.01 -13.23 25.73
N LEU A 170 5.92 -12.89 24.44
CA LEU A 170 7.02 -12.99 23.47
C LEU A 170 8.26 -12.26 23.99
N SER A 171 9.44 -12.88 23.88
CA SER A 171 10.71 -12.21 24.22
C SER A 171 10.93 -10.98 23.33
N ALA A 172 11.80 -10.07 23.78
CA ALA A 172 12.16 -8.90 23.00
C ALA A 172 12.76 -9.27 21.64
N LYS A 173 13.56 -10.35 21.61
CA LYS A 173 14.16 -10.91 20.39
C LYS A 173 13.10 -11.49 19.45
N GLU A 174 12.21 -12.34 19.96
CA GLU A 174 11.15 -12.93 19.14
C GLU A 174 10.22 -11.87 18.58
N THR A 175 9.84 -10.87 19.39
CA THR A 175 8.98 -9.76 18.95
C THR A 175 9.59 -9.04 17.75
N ILE A 176 10.89 -8.75 17.80
CA ILE A 176 11.59 -8.02 16.74
C ILE A 176 11.84 -8.90 15.52
N ASP A 177 12.25 -10.15 15.69
CA ASP A 177 12.46 -11.07 14.56
C ASP A 177 11.14 -11.32 13.82
N MET A 178 10.04 -11.52 14.57
CA MET A 178 8.69 -11.63 14.00
C MET A 178 8.25 -10.32 13.34
N TYR A 179 8.49 -9.16 13.95
CA TYR A 179 8.13 -7.88 13.35
C TYR A 179 8.84 -7.68 12.01
N ASN A 180 10.15 -7.91 11.95
CA ASN A 180 10.90 -7.81 10.70
C ASN A 180 10.41 -8.80 9.62
N ALA A 181 9.87 -9.97 10.00
CA ALA A 181 9.36 -10.97 9.08
C ALA A 181 7.89 -10.73 8.64
N GLU A 182 7.05 -10.20 9.53
CA GLU A 182 5.59 -10.17 9.39
C GLU A 182 5.02 -8.75 9.19
N ALA A 183 5.74 -7.69 9.58
CA ALA A 183 5.21 -6.32 9.61
C ALA A 183 4.61 -5.89 8.26
N ARG A 184 5.27 -6.26 7.16
CA ARG A 184 4.85 -5.90 5.80
C ARG A 184 3.72 -6.76 5.24
N LYS A 185 3.41 -7.91 5.86
CA LYS A 185 2.36 -8.84 5.42
C LYS A 185 0.98 -8.49 5.97
N ASP A 186 0.93 -7.77 7.10
CA ASP A 186 -0.32 -7.25 7.65
C ASP A 186 -0.75 -5.99 6.90
N THR A 187 -1.75 -6.14 6.03
CA THR A 187 -2.30 -5.04 5.24
C THR A 187 -3.43 -4.30 5.92
N THR A 188 -3.98 -4.83 7.01
CA THR A 188 -5.15 -4.26 7.69
C THR A 188 -4.78 -3.54 8.98
N GLY A 189 -3.63 -3.86 9.58
CA GLY A 189 -3.25 -3.39 10.91
C GLY A 189 -4.05 -4.05 12.03
N PHE A 190 -4.80 -5.11 11.71
CA PHE A 190 -5.55 -5.96 12.66
C PHE A 190 -5.01 -7.41 12.66
N GLY A 191 -3.96 -7.70 11.92
CA GLY A 191 -3.29 -9.00 11.98
C GLY A 191 -2.37 -9.12 13.19
N VAL A 192 -1.50 -10.13 13.17
CA VAL A 192 -0.51 -10.37 14.24
C VAL A 192 0.36 -9.14 14.48
N THR A 193 0.74 -8.41 13.42
CA THR A 193 1.50 -7.16 13.55
C THR A 193 0.76 -6.14 14.39
N GLY A 194 -0.48 -5.81 14.03
CA GLY A 194 -1.27 -4.80 14.72
C GLY A 194 -1.67 -5.17 16.15
N SER A 195 -2.00 -6.44 16.37
CA SER A 195 -2.58 -6.89 17.64
C SER A 195 -1.60 -7.51 18.62
N VAL A 196 -0.42 -7.94 18.17
CA VAL A 196 0.56 -8.55 19.06
C VAL A 196 1.86 -7.77 19.01
N LEU A 197 2.44 -7.62 17.83
CA LEU A 197 3.82 -7.14 17.70
C LEU A 197 3.96 -5.65 18.01
N LEU A 198 3.08 -4.79 17.49
CA LEU A 198 3.13 -3.35 17.76
C LEU A 198 2.87 -2.99 19.23
N PRO A 199 1.85 -3.53 19.92
CA PRO A 199 1.66 -3.29 21.35
C PRO A 199 2.86 -3.75 22.18
N ARG A 200 3.41 -4.93 21.87
CA ARG A 200 4.59 -5.47 22.56
C ARG A 200 5.83 -4.62 22.30
N LEU A 201 6.02 -4.16 21.06
CA LEU A 201 7.10 -3.26 20.70
C LEU A 201 7.00 -1.92 21.46
N ALA A 202 5.79 -1.40 21.66
CA ALA A 202 5.55 -0.21 22.47
C ALA A 202 5.87 -0.41 23.96
N GLU A 203 5.48 -1.55 24.54
CA GLU A 203 5.84 -1.90 25.92
C GLU A 203 7.37 -1.94 26.10
N LEU A 204 8.08 -2.61 25.18
CA LEU A 204 9.53 -2.70 25.21
C LEU A 204 10.20 -1.33 25.04
N ALA A 205 9.74 -0.52 24.07
CA ALA A 205 10.29 0.81 23.82
C ALA A 205 10.05 1.80 24.98
N ASN A 206 9.02 1.58 25.81
CA ASN A 206 8.78 2.39 27.00
C ASN A 206 9.78 2.12 28.13
N THR A 207 10.44 0.97 28.13
CA THR A 207 11.38 0.55 29.18
C THR A 207 12.84 0.51 28.71
N ASP A 208 13.08 0.53 27.40
CA ASP A 208 14.42 0.52 26.80
C ASP A 208 14.66 1.71 25.85
N ALA A 209 15.54 2.62 26.29
CA ALA A 209 15.88 3.82 25.52
C ALA A 209 16.68 3.52 24.24
N ALA A 210 17.46 2.43 24.20
CA ALA A 210 18.23 2.05 23.03
C ALA A 210 17.32 1.50 21.93
N LEU A 211 16.34 0.65 22.29
CA LEU A 211 15.30 0.21 21.36
C LEU A 211 14.48 1.40 20.84
N LYS A 212 14.09 2.33 21.73
CA LYS A 212 13.37 3.55 21.32
C LYS A 212 14.20 4.39 20.34
N SER A 213 15.51 4.51 20.55
CA SER A 213 16.43 5.19 19.62
C SER A 213 16.51 4.48 18.27
N ASN A 214 16.65 3.14 18.25
CA ASN A 214 16.68 2.35 17.01
C ASN A 214 15.37 2.48 16.22
N LEU A 215 14.24 2.55 16.91
CA LEU A 215 12.93 2.79 16.29
C LEU A 215 12.86 4.19 15.67
N ALA A 216 13.38 5.21 16.35
CA ALA A 216 13.44 6.56 15.81
C ALA A 216 14.34 6.63 14.56
N GLU A 217 15.48 5.96 14.56
CA GLU A 217 16.35 5.84 13.39
C GLU A 217 15.61 5.16 12.22
N ARG A 218 14.94 4.04 12.48
CA ARG A 218 14.13 3.34 11.47
C ARG A 218 13.01 4.21 10.90
N VAL A 219 12.32 4.98 11.75
CA VAL A 219 11.30 5.94 11.32
C VAL A 219 11.93 7.02 10.44
N ASN A 220 13.09 7.55 10.82
CA ASN A 220 13.80 8.56 10.03
C ASN A 220 14.24 8.04 8.65
N GLU A 221 14.69 6.79 8.54
CA GLU A 221 14.93 6.16 7.23
C GLU A 221 13.65 6.09 6.39
N LEU A 222 12.51 5.79 7.04
CA LEU A 222 11.22 5.72 6.36
C LEU A 222 10.77 7.10 5.89
N VAL A 223 11.06 8.20 6.61
CA VAL A 223 10.71 9.58 6.20
C VAL A 223 11.20 9.87 4.78
N GLY A 224 12.45 9.51 4.47
CA GLY A 224 13.01 9.69 3.12
C GLY A 224 12.30 8.86 2.05
N ARG A 225 11.73 7.71 2.41
CA ARG A 225 10.99 6.84 1.49
C ARG A 225 9.53 7.27 1.32
N VAL A 226 8.87 7.70 2.39
CA VAL A 226 7.45 8.07 2.38
C VAL A 226 7.20 9.50 1.88
N SER A 227 8.21 10.36 1.95
CA SER A 227 8.14 11.74 1.42
C SER A 227 8.43 11.81 -0.08
N THR A 228 8.59 10.66 -0.74
CA THR A 228 8.75 10.57 -2.19
C THR A 228 7.50 9.98 -2.81
N ASP A 229 7.30 10.35 -4.05
CA ASP A 229 6.31 9.83 -4.96
C ASP A 229 6.35 8.29 -5.10
N ALA A 230 7.51 7.66 -4.86
CA ALA A 230 7.72 6.22 -4.91
C ALA A 230 7.35 5.45 -3.61
N ALA A 231 6.78 6.12 -2.61
CA ALA A 231 6.44 5.55 -1.32
C ALA A 231 5.58 4.28 -1.46
N SER A 232 6.11 3.13 -1.03
CA SER A 232 5.28 1.91 -1.04
C SER A 232 4.20 2.00 0.03
N MET A 233 3.07 1.36 -0.23
CA MET A 233 2.00 1.19 0.76
C MET A 233 2.50 0.60 2.08
N SER A 234 3.48 -0.32 2.01
CA SER A 234 4.12 -0.89 3.19
C SER A 234 5.01 0.10 3.94
N ASP A 235 5.75 0.96 3.24
CA ASP A 235 6.64 1.94 3.91
C ASP A 235 5.82 3.01 4.63
N VAL A 236 4.73 3.48 4.00
CA VAL A 236 3.82 4.44 4.62
C VAL A 236 3.15 3.82 5.85
N ARG A 237 2.68 2.58 5.75
CA ARG A 237 2.10 1.88 6.89
C ARG A 237 3.11 1.68 8.02
N GLU A 238 4.31 1.21 7.70
CA GLU A 238 5.38 1.00 8.68
C GLU A 238 5.76 2.32 9.36
N TYR A 239 5.87 3.41 8.59
CA TYR A 239 6.12 4.76 9.12
C TYR A 239 5.04 5.18 10.12
N LEU A 240 3.77 5.11 9.73
CA LEU A 240 2.64 5.51 10.56
C LEU A 240 2.49 4.62 11.81
N GLN A 241 2.86 3.34 11.73
CA GLN A 241 2.81 2.41 12.86
C GLN A 241 3.95 2.60 13.85
N LEU A 242 5.17 2.86 13.36
CA LEU A 242 6.36 2.99 14.19
C LEU A 242 6.54 4.39 14.77
N ALA A 243 6.10 5.45 14.08
CA ALA A 243 6.30 6.82 14.54
C ALA A 243 5.75 7.08 15.96
N PRO A 244 4.52 6.66 16.33
CA PRO A 244 4.05 6.83 17.70
C PRO A 244 4.87 6.06 18.74
N ILE A 245 5.33 4.86 18.39
CA ILE A 245 6.17 4.03 19.27
C ILE A 245 7.54 4.68 19.50
N ALA A 246 8.09 5.29 18.45
CA ALA A 246 9.36 6.02 18.49
C ALA A 246 9.27 7.38 19.20
N GLY A 247 8.06 7.87 19.53
CA GLY A 247 7.86 9.22 20.07
C GLY A 247 7.86 10.33 19.01
N LEU A 248 7.59 9.97 17.75
CA LEU A 248 7.55 10.84 16.57
C LEU A 248 6.12 11.01 16.02
N GLN A 249 5.09 10.78 16.85
CA GLN A 249 3.68 10.91 16.46
C GLN A 249 3.31 12.30 15.92
N ASP A 250 3.85 13.38 16.50
CA ASP A 250 3.57 14.74 16.04
C ASP A 250 4.11 15.00 14.63
N GLN A 251 5.30 14.45 14.34
CA GLN A 251 5.89 14.50 13.01
C GLN A 251 5.08 13.68 12.00
N ALA A 252 4.60 12.51 12.40
CA ALA A 252 3.73 11.70 11.55
C ALA A 252 2.38 12.38 11.28
N ALA A 253 1.77 13.01 12.28
CA ALA A 253 0.54 13.78 12.13
C ALA A 253 0.71 14.97 11.16
N ALA A 254 1.77 15.77 11.36
CA ALA A 254 2.09 16.88 10.45
C ALA A 254 2.32 16.39 9.01
N TRP A 255 2.97 15.24 8.85
CA TRP A 255 3.14 14.63 7.53
C TRP A 255 1.80 14.19 6.93
N ILE A 256 0.91 13.55 7.69
CA ILE A 256 -0.44 13.17 7.22
C ILE A 256 -1.20 14.39 6.70
N GLU A 257 -1.24 15.48 7.45
CA GLU A 257 -1.94 16.70 7.05
C GLU A 257 -1.38 17.28 5.75
N ALA A 258 -0.04 17.33 5.63
CA ALA A 258 0.60 17.76 4.39
C ALA A 258 0.21 16.87 3.19
N GLN A 259 0.09 15.55 3.41
CA GLN A 259 -0.34 14.64 2.35
C GLN A 259 -1.84 14.76 2.03
N LEU A 260 -2.69 15.07 3.01
CA LEU A 260 -4.13 15.30 2.80
C LEU A 260 -4.41 16.60 2.04
N ALA A 261 -3.56 17.62 2.24
CA ALA A 261 -3.69 18.91 1.58
C ALA A 261 -3.34 18.89 0.07
N SER A 262 -2.67 17.83 -0.41
CA SER A 262 -2.29 17.70 -1.83
C SER A 262 -3.13 16.64 -2.55
N PRO A 263 -3.84 17.01 -3.64
CA PRO A 263 -4.58 16.06 -4.48
C PRO A 263 -3.71 14.94 -5.05
N GLN A 264 -2.40 15.17 -5.19
CA GLN A 264 -1.43 14.21 -5.74
C GLN A 264 -0.99 13.16 -4.70
N THR A 265 -1.09 13.48 -3.40
CA THR A 265 -0.64 12.60 -2.30
C THR A 265 -1.78 12.04 -1.47
N VAL A 266 -2.99 12.63 -1.53
CA VAL A 266 -4.14 12.23 -0.70
C VAL A 266 -4.44 10.72 -0.79
N GLY A 267 -4.29 10.14 -2.00
CA GLY A 267 -4.49 8.72 -2.24
C GLY A 267 -3.55 7.80 -1.43
N VAL A 268 -2.38 8.27 -1.03
CA VAL A 268 -1.41 7.53 -0.19
C VAL A 268 -1.96 7.35 1.22
N ILE A 269 -2.58 8.41 1.76
CA ILE A 269 -3.20 8.41 3.09
C ILE A 269 -4.53 7.64 3.05
N GLU A 270 -5.37 7.86 2.04
CA GLU A 270 -6.65 7.16 1.88
C GLU A 270 -6.49 5.63 1.90
N ARG A 271 -5.44 5.11 1.25
CA ARG A 271 -5.16 3.67 1.25
C ARG A 271 -4.57 3.14 2.57
N ASN A 272 -4.12 4.01 3.46
CA ASN A 272 -3.64 3.70 4.83
C ASN A 272 -4.52 4.32 5.92
N LYS A 273 -5.76 4.70 5.58
CA LYS A 273 -6.57 5.60 6.41
C LYS A 273 -6.79 5.11 7.84
N TYR A 274 -6.87 3.80 8.10
CA TYR A 274 -7.04 3.30 9.46
C TYR A 274 -5.87 3.66 10.37
N VAL A 275 -4.64 3.50 9.88
CA VAL A 275 -3.45 3.81 10.66
C VAL A 275 -3.25 5.33 10.73
N ALA A 276 -3.56 6.06 9.66
CA ALA A 276 -3.52 7.52 9.67
C ALA A 276 -4.51 8.12 10.67
N VAL A 277 -5.75 7.62 10.73
CA VAL A 277 -6.75 8.00 11.73
C VAL A 277 -6.22 7.75 13.14
N GLN A 278 -5.60 6.59 13.40
CA GLN A 278 -4.99 6.29 14.71
C GLN A 278 -3.89 7.29 15.10
N VAL A 279 -3.03 7.67 14.16
CA VAL A 279 -1.98 8.68 14.44
C VAL A 279 -2.60 10.03 14.76
N LEU A 280 -3.59 10.47 13.99
CA LEU A 280 -4.29 11.73 14.21
C LEU A 280 -5.02 11.77 15.56
N THR A 281 -5.71 10.68 15.95
CA THR A 281 -6.43 10.62 17.23
C THR A 281 -5.48 10.54 18.43
N GLU A 282 -4.31 9.92 18.27
CA GLU A 282 -3.26 9.88 19.30
C GLU A 282 -2.76 11.29 19.65
N VAL A 283 -2.59 12.17 18.65
CA VAL A 283 -2.15 13.56 18.84
C VAL A 283 -3.30 14.55 19.10
N GLY A 284 -4.54 14.06 19.25
CA GLY A 284 -5.70 14.91 19.52
C GLY A 284 -6.32 15.62 18.31
N LYS A 285 -5.93 15.28 17.09
CA LYS A 285 -6.47 15.84 15.83
C LYS A 285 -7.74 15.14 15.39
N TYR A 286 -8.79 15.22 16.21
CA TYR A 286 -10.05 14.49 15.99
C TYR A 286 -10.90 15.05 14.85
N THR A 287 -10.73 16.33 14.47
CA THR A 287 -11.44 16.91 13.33
C THR A 287 -10.91 16.34 12.01
N GLU A 288 -9.60 16.38 11.83
CA GLU A 288 -8.87 15.86 10.67
C GLU A 288 -9.05 14.34 10.57
N ALA A 289 -9.01 13.64 11.71
CA ALA A 289 -9.31 12.21 11.77
C ALA A 289 -10.73 11.91 11.29
N ALA A 290 -11.72 12.71 11.70
CA ALA A 290 -13.11 12.51 11.30
C ALA A 290 -13.35 12.82 9.82
N GLU A 291 -12.69 13.84 9.28
CA GLU A 291 -12.70 14.15 7.84
C GLU A 291 -12.16 12.98 7.01
N LEU A 292 -11.00 12.44 7.40
CA LEU A 292 -10.40 11.27 6.74
C LEU A 292 -11.23 9.98 6.93
N ALA A 293 -11.82 9.80 8.11
CA ALA A 293 -12.66 8.63 8.40
C ALA A 293 -13.99 8.64 7.61
N GLY A 294 -14.49 9.82 7.25
CA GLY A 294 -15.81 10.02 6.68
C GLY A 294 -16.90 9.87 7.75
N ASP A 295 -17.98 9.13 7.45
CA ASP A 295 -19.03 8.90 8.45
C ASP A 295 -18.51 8.02 9.61
N PRO A 296 -18.51 8.50 10.87
CA PRO A 296 -17.94 7.77 12.01
C PRO A 296 -18.60 6.41 12.28
N VAL A 297 -19.91 6.28 12.03
CA VAL A 297 -20.62 5.00 12.24
C VAL A 297 -20.19 3.98 11.18
N MET A 298 -20.08 4.41 9.92
CA MET A 298 -19.56 3.57 8.84
C MET A 298 -18.10 3.19 9.08
N HIS A 299 -17.27 4.13 9.55
CA HIS A 299 -15.88 3.87 9.92
C HIS A 299 -15.78 2.78 11.01
N ALA A 300 -16.54 2.91 12.10
CA ALA A 300 -16.60 1.93 13.18
C ALA A 300 -16.98 0.51 12.67
N ARG A 301 -17.99 0.41 11.81
CA ARG A 301 -18.38 -0.88 11.19
C ARG A 301 -17.27 -1.46 10.32
N MET A 302 -16.54 -0.60 9.61
CA MET A 302 -15.43 -1.01 8.74
C MET A 302 -14.26 -1.57 9.55
N LEU A 303 -13.92 -0.93 10.68
CA LEU A 303 -12.93 -1.40 11.64
C LEU A 303 -13.31 -2.79 12.18
N LEU A 304 -14.56 -2.97 12.62
CA LEU A 304 -15.06 -4.25 13.13
C LEU A 304 -15.04 -5.35 12.07
N SER A 305 -15.42 -5.04 10.83
CA SER A 305 -15.33 -5.99 9.72
C SER A 305 -13.88 -6.40 9.44
N SER A 306 -12.95 -5.45 9.52
CA SER A 306 -11.52 -5.69 9.28
C SER A 306 -10.90 -6.54 10.39
N ALA A 307 -11.24 -6.25 11.66
CA ALA A 307 -10.85 -7.05 12.81
C ALA A 307 -11.37 -8.50 12.70
N SER A 308 -12.67 -8.68 12.42
CA SER A 308 -13.27 -10.01 12.26
C SER A 308 -12.60 -10.83 11.14
N LYS A 309 -12.31 -10.21 9.98
CA LYS A 309 -11.60 -10.87 8.87
C LYS A 309 -10.17 -11.25 9.26
N ALA A 310 -9.46 -10.35 9.95
CA ALA A 310 -8.09 -10.59 10.38
C ALA A 310 -8.03 -11.73 11.40
N ALA A 311 -8.95 -11.77 12.37
CA ALA A 311 -9.08 -12.85 13.34
C ALA A 311 -9.36 -14.20 12.66
N GLY A 312 -10.30 -14.26 11.71
CA GLY A 312 -10.60 -15.48 10.96
C GLY A 312 -9.44 -16.00 10.11
N LYS A 313 -8.51 -15.11 9.70
CA LYS A 313 -7.28 -15.51 8.98
C LYS A 313 -6.20 -15.96 9.97
N ALA A 314 -5.91 -15.16 10.99
CA ALA A 314 -4.83 -15.42 11.93
C ALA A 314 -5.05 -16.69 12.75
N MET A 315 -6.26 -16.91 13.27
CA MET A 315 -6.57 -18.06 14.15
C MET A 315 -6.40 -19.44 13.49
N LYS A 316 -6.20 -19.52 12.17
CA LYS A 316 -5.91 -20.77 11.47
C LYS A 316 -4.46 -21.23 11.64
N ASP A 317 -3.57 -20.28 11.88
CA ASP A 317 -2.13 -20.48 11.78
C ASP A 317 -1.40 -20.24 13.12
N LEU A 318 -2.11 -19.79 14.16
CA LEU A 318 -1.54 -19.47 15.48
C LEU A 318 -1.60 -20.65 16.45
N ASP A 319 -0.51 -20.86 17.20
CA ASP A 319 -0.47 -21.80 18.32
C ASP A 319 -0.91 -21.16 19.66
N GLY A 320 -1.08 -21.99 20.69
CA GLY A 320 -1.77 -21.65 21.94
C GLY A 320 -1.42 -20.29 22.56
N SER A 321 -0.14 -20.02 22.85
CA SER A 321 0.26 -18.79 23.56
C SER A 321 0.12 -17.54 22.68
N LEU A 322 0.41 -17.67 21.39
CA LEU A 322 0.32 -16.58 20.43
C LEU A 322 -1.14 -16.27 20.05
N ALA A 323 -2.00 -17.29 20.02
CA ALA A 323 -3.44 -17.14 19.82
C ALA A 323 -4.08 -16.34 20.98
N ALA A 324 -3.74 -16.64 22.23
CA ALA A 324 -4.25 -15.90 23.38
C ALA A 324 -3.79 -14.43 23.39
N ALA A 325 -2.50 -14.18 23.09
CA ALA A 325 -1.97 -12.82 22.95
C ALA A 325 -2.68 -12.05 21.81
N PHE A 326 -2.92 -12.73 20.69
CA PHE A 326 -3.64 -12.16 19.56
C PHE A 326 -5.09 -11.81 19.89
N GLU A 327 -5.85 -12.70 20.54
CA GLU A 327 -7.24 -12.45 20.95
C GLU A 327 -7.34 -11.25 21.89
N SER A 328 -6.50 -11.21 22.93
CA SER A 328 -6.47 -10.09 23.88
C SER A 328 -6.12 -8.78 23.18
N GLY A 329 -5.08 -8.79 22.35
CA GLY A 329 -4.63 -7.59 21.64
C GLY A 329 -5.62 -7.12 20.56
N GLN A 330 -6.36 -8.03 19.93
CA GLN A 330 -7.47 -7.70 19.03
C GLN A 330 -8.58 -6.95 19.77
N LEU A 331 -8.97 -7.43 20.95
CA LEU A 331 -10.00 -6.78 21.77
C LEU A 331 -9.57 -5.38 22.17
N GLU A 332 -8.35 -5.19 22.68
CA GLU A 332 -7.84 -3.87 23.06
C GLU A 332 -7.78 -2.92 21.85
N LEU A 333 -7.32 -3.41 20.70
CA LEU A 333 -7.26 -2.62 19.47
C LEU A 333 -8.66 -2.17 19.02
N VAL A 334 -9.66 -3.07 19.07
CA VAL A 334 -11.05 -2.74 18.76
C VAL A 334 -11.59 -1.71 19.75
N ARG A 335 -11.37 -1.89 21.06
CA ARG A 335 -11.86 -0.96 22.08
C ARG A 335 -11.30 0.44 21.86
N ARG A 336 -9.98 0.57 21.66
CA ARG A 336 -9.32 1.85 21.42
C ARG A 336 -9.85 2.54 20.16
N ASN A 337 -9.94 1.82 19.06
CA ASN A 337 -10.40 2.40 17.79
C ASN A 337 -11.88 2.85 17.87
N LEU A 338 -12.75 2.09 18.54
CA LEU A 338 -14.14 2.49 18.74
C LEU A 338 -14.27 3.69 19.69
N ALA A 339 -13.45 3.75 20.76
CA ALA A 339 -13.38 4.89 21.65
C ALA A 339 -12.96 6.18 20.92
N ASP A 340 -11.92 6.09 20.08
CA ASP A 340 -11.50 7.21 19.24
C ASP A 340 -12.60 7.61 18.23
N THR A 341 -13.32 6.63 17.68
CA THR A 341 -14.44 6.90 16.76
C THR A 341 -15.64 7.55 17.46
N ILE A 342 -15.89 7.22 18.72
CA ILE A 342 -16.86 7.94 19.57
C ILE A 342 -16.40 9.39 19.75
N ALA A 343 -15.14 9.61 20.13
CA ALA A 343 -14.60 10.95 20.33
C ALA A 343 -14.63 11.79 19.04
N MET A 344 -14.40 11.19 17.86
CA MET A 344 -14.60 11.83 16.56
C MET A 344 -16.06 12.31 16.39
N ALA A 345 -17.05 11.46 16.67
CA ALA A 345 -18.46 11.85 16.58
C ALA A 345 -18.83 12.95 17.59
N LEU A 346 -18.29 12.89 18.81
CA LEU A 346 -18.49 13.91 19.84
C LEU A 346 -17.86 15.26 19.46
N ALA A 347 -16.67 15.25 18.85
CA ALA A 347 -16.01 16.45 18.34
C ALA A 347 -16.82 17.14 17.23
N GLN A 348 -17.61 16.37 16.47
CA GLN A 348 -18.57 16.88 15.49
C GLN A 348 -19.90 17.34 16.12
N GLY A 349 -20.06 17.23 17.45
CA GLY A 349 -21.31 17.53 18.15
C GLY A 349 -22.40 16.46 17.97
N ASP A 350 -22.09 15.30 17.41
CA ASP A 350 -23.07 14.26 17.06
C ASP A 350 -23.16 13.17 18.15
N GLN A 351 -23.89 13.51 19.21
CA GLN A 351 -24.22 12.61 20.33
C GLN A 351 -24.97 11.35 19.87
N ALA A 352 -25.76 11.44 18.79
CA ALA A 352 -26.53 10.31 18.29
C ALA A 352 -25.62 9.27 17.63
N LYS A 353 -24.64 9.71 16.82
CA LYS A 353 -23.62 8.82 16.26
C LYS A 353 -22.72 8.24 17.32
N ALA A 354 -22.29 9.02 18.32
CA ALA A 354 -21.52 8.51 19.46
C ALA A 354 -22.24 7.34 20.14
N LYS A 355 -23.54 7.49 20.44
CA LYS A 355 -24.39 6.40 20.99
C LYS A 355 -24.60 5.23 20.03
N ALA A 356 -24.62 5.49 18.72
CA ALA A 356 -24.73 4.42 17.73
C ALA A 356 -23.45 3.58 17.66
N ILE A 357 -22.27 4.20 17.72
CA ILE A 357 -20.97 3.52 17.74
C ILE A 357 -20.79 2.73 19.03
N ALA A 358 -21.22 3.30 20.16
CA ALA A 358 -21.23 2.64 21.47
C ALA A 358 -21.92 1.27 21.45
N LYS A 359 -23.00 1.13 20.67
CA LYS A 359 -23.73 -0.14 20.52
C LYS A 359 -23.03 -1.17 19.64
N LEU A 360 -21.92 -0.80 18.99
CA LEU A 360 -21.14 -1.69 18.12
C LEU A 360 -20.03 -2.44 18.87
N PHE A 361 -19.77 -2.09 20.13
CA PHE A 361 -18.83 -2.85 20.95
C PHE A 361 -19.30 -4.30 21.09
N PRO A 362 -18.39 -5.29 21.07
CA PRO A 362 -18.75 -6.67 21.38
C PRO A 362 -19.39 -6.79 22.78
N GLY A 363 -20.27 -7.76 22.97
CA GLY A 363 -21.06 -7.86 24.22
C GLY A 363 -20.20 -7.92 25.48
N GLY A 364 -20.54 -7.09 26.48
CA GLY A 364 -19.83 -7.00 27.77
C GLY A 364 -18.48 -6.26 27.72
N GLU A 365 -18.16 -5.62 26.59
CA GLU A 365 -16.89 -4.90 26.40
C GLU A 365 -17.05 -3.38 26.51
N VAL A 366 -18.28 -2.85 26.53
CA VAL A 366 -18.54 -1.40 26.61
C VAL A 366 -18.03 -0.85 27.94
N SER A 367 -18.37 -1.51 29.04
CA SER A 367 -17.90 -1.12 30.38
C SER A 367 -16.37 -1.17 30.49
N LYS A 368 -15.73 -2.15 29.86
CA LYS A 368 -14.25 -2.25 29.78
C LYS A 368 -13.60 -1.20 28.89
N ALA A 369 -14.37 -0.58 27.99
CA ALA A 369 -13.89 0.46 27.10
C ALA A 369 -14.08 1.88 27.67
N GLN A 370 -14.77 2.04 28.81
CA GLN A 370 -15.08 3.37 29.35
C GLN A 370 -13.83 4.21 29.64
N ASP A 371 -12.74 3.59 30.10
CA ASP A 371 -11.47 4.28 30.31
C ASP A 371 -10.86 4.78 28.99
N ALA A 372 -10.93 3.95 27.94
CA ALA A 372 -10.48 4.34 26.61
C ALA A 372 -11.34 5.47 26.03
N ILE A 373 -12.66 5.43 26.24
CA ILE A 373 -13.60 6.48 25.84
C ILE A 373 -13.29 7.80 26.56
N ASN A 374 -13.07 7.73 27.88
CA ASN A 374 -12.71 8.89 28.69
C ASN A 374 -11.38 9.51 28.24
N ALA A 375 -10.38 8.67 27.96
CA ALA A 375 -9.08 9.12 27.46
C ALA A 375 -9.19 9.78 26.07
N ALA A 376 -9.96 9.18 25.15
CA ALA A 376 -10.18 9.72 23.82
C ALA A 376 -10.93 11.07 23.86
N ALA A 377 -12.00 11.15 24.65
CA ALA A 377 -12.73 12.40 24.86
C ALA A 377 -11.84 13.50 25.46
N LYS A 378 -10.96 13.16 26.41
CA LYS A 378 -9.97 14.09 26.96
C LYS A 378 -9.01 14.59 25.89
N ARG A 379 -8.45 13.71 25.04
CA ARG A 379 -7.59 14.10 23.92
C ARG A 379 -8.32 14.99 22.91
N ALA A 380 -9.60 14.71 22.66
CA ALA A 380 -10.45 15.47 21.76
C ALA A 380 -10.94 16.82 22.35
N GLY A 381 -10.75 17.06 23.64
CA GLY A 381 -11.27 18.26 24.31
C GLY A 381 -12.80 18.30 24.39
N VAL A 382 -13.46 17.14 24.44
CA VAL A 382 -14.93 17.02 24.52
C VAL A 382 -15.36 16.34 25.82
N GLU A 383 -16.62 16.55 26.22
CA GLU A 383 -17.18 15.82 27.35
C GLU A 383 -17.36 14.33 27.02
N PRO A 384 -16.87 13.42 27.87
CA PRO A 384 -17.02 11.99 27.64
C PRO A 384 -18.48 11.56 27.77
N ILE A 385 -18.89 10.65 26.91
CA ILE A 385 -20.18 9.97 27.06
C ILE A 385 -20.03 8.76 28.02
N GLN A 386 -21.00 8.62 28.91
CA GLN A 386 -21.15 7.41 29.72
C GLN A 386 -21.98 6.39 28.95
N ILE A 387 -21.46 5.18 28.81
CA ILE A 387 -22.14 4.11 28.09
C ILE A 387 -22.21 2.90 29.04
N THR A 388 -23.42 2.43 29.30
CA THR A 388 -23.68 1.22 30.08
C THR A 388 -23.93 0.05 29.13
N ASP A 389 -23.57 -1.17 29.57
CA ASP A 389 -23.84 -2.42 28.84
C ASP A 389 -25.34 -2.64 28.56
#